data_AF-A0A7V9D7S5-F1
#
_entry.id   AF-A0A7V9D7S5-F1
#
_cell.length_a   1.000
_cell.length_b   1.000
_cell.length_c   1.000
_cell.angle_alpha   90.00
_cell.angle_beta   90.00
_cell.angle_gamma   90.00
#
_symmetry.space_group_name_H-M   'P 1'
#
loop_
_entity.id
_entity.type
_entity.pdbx_description
1 polymer ?
#
loop_
_entity_poly.entity_id
_entity_poly.type
_entity_poly.pdbx_seq_one_letter_code
_entity_poly.pdbx_strand_id
1 'polypeptide(L)'
;MVKPAPFVTATDLKRVLALDEAGALLAACSEPVELRAVFLPLYAGVALYENQSVDSLGWHRGRISFQGHYGRREVPTHIALEAERGTILSAESSPEDLLAAARAVERRAGIAFTFHTLLTTMSRHLEAAGVPGPVRACLLGSPSARAAHCPFPVLRNAIDLLSYR
;
A
#
# COMPACT_ATOMS: atom_id res chain seq x y z
N MET A 1 22.57 -19.57 -8.60
CA MET A 1 22.28 -19.24 -7.19
C MET A 1 21.54 -17.91 -7.14
N VAL A 2 20.22 -17.95 -6.98
CA VAL A 2 19.42 -16.74 -6.74
C VAL A 2 19.76 -16.28 -5.32
N LYS A 3 20.33 -15.07 -5.17
CA LYS A 3 20.48 -14.47 -3.84
C LYS A 3 19.08 -14.39 -3.22
N PRO A 4 18.86 -14.88 -1.98
CA PRO A 4 17.58 -14.69 -1.32
C PRO A 4 17.32 -13.19 -1.24
N ALA A 5 16.08 -12.78 -1.56
CA ALA A 5 15.62 -11.41 -1.40
C ALA A 5 16.05 -10.89 -0.01
N PRO A 6 16.57 -9.66 0.10
CA PRO A 6 17.12 -9.17 1.36
C PRO A 6 16.01 -9.25 2.40
N PHE A 7 16.25 -10.10 3.40
CA PHE A 7 15.35 -10.31 4.52
C PHE A 7 15.05 -8.96 5.17
N VAL A 8 13.75 -8.69 5.37
CA VAL A 8 13.26 -7.57 6.16
C VAL A 8 14.02 -7.55 7.49
N THR A 9 14.80 -6.50 7.75
CA THR A 9 15.57 -6.38 8.98
C THR A 9 14.65 -5.98 10.14
N ALA A 10 15.10 -6.22 11.38
CA ALA A 10 14.36 -5.75 12.56
C ALA A 10 14.14 -4.22 12.56
N THR A 11 15.03 -3.48 11.89
CA THR A 11 14.91 -2.04 11.67
C THR A 11 13.81 -1.72 10.65
N ASP A 12 13.72 -2.49 9.56
CA ASP A 12 12.66 -2.36 8.56
C ASP A 12 11.27 -2.62 9.15
N LEU A 13 11.17 -3.52 10.14
CA LEU A 13 9.92 -3.81 10.84
C LEU A 13 9.35 -2.62 11.63
N LYS A 14 10.19 -1.67 12.01
CA LYS A 14 9.82 -0.48 12.79
C LYS A 14 9.91 0.83 12.00
N ARG A 15 10.45 0.81 10.79
CA ARG A 15 10.61 2.01 9.97
C ARG A 15 9.25 2.55 9.56
N VAL A 16 9.07 3.83 9.82
CA VAL A 16 7.93 4.65 9.38
C VAL A 16 8.55 5.78 8.56
N LEU A 17 8.03 6.01 7.36
CA LEU A 17 8.44 7.15 6.55
C LEU A 17 7.77 8.40 7.10
N ALA A 18 8.50 9.50 7.18
CA ALA A 18 7.88 10.80 7.40
C ALA A 18 7.00 11.20 6.20
N LEU A 19 6.12 12.20 6.39
CA LEU A 19 5.16 12.62 5.36
C LEU A 19 5.84 13.11 4.07
N ASP A 20 6.95 13.82 4.23
CA ASP A 20 7.83 14.31 3.17
C ASP A 20 8.64 13.18 2.51
N GLU A 21 9.12 12.20 3.29
CA GLU A 21 9.77 11.01 2.73
C GLU A 21 8.78 10.20 1.87
N ALA A 22 7.57 9.95 2.36
CA ALA A 22 6.53 9.24 1.62
C ALA A 22 6.13 10.00 0.35
N GLY A 23 5.99 11.32 0.42
CA GLY A 23 5.73 12.14 -0.75
C GLY A 23 6.87 12.16 -1.77
N ALA A 24 8.12 12.22 -1.30
CA ALA A 24 9.29 12.10 -2.17
C ALA A 24 9.36 10.73 -2.87
N LEU A 25 8.98 9.64 -2.21
CA LEU A 25 8.86 8.32 -2.86
C LEU A 25 7.80 8.33 -3.97
N LEU A 26 6.62 8.92 -3.70
CA LEU A 26 5.54 9.02 -4.68
C LEU A 26 5.97 9.86 -5.89
N ALA A 27 6.62 11.00 -5.65
CA ALA A 27 7.14 11.88 -6.70
C ALA A 27 8.29 11.25 -7.50
N ALA A 28 9.03 10.31 -6.90
CA ALA A 28 10.08 9.59 -7.58
C ALA A 28 9.56 8.47 -8.48
N CYS A 29 8.29 8.06 -8.42
CA CYS A 29 7.73 7.08 -9.36
C CYS A 29 7.65 7.68 -10.78
N SER A 30 8.20 6.98 -11.77
CA SER A 30 8.14 7.39 -13.19
C SER A 30 7.53 6.32 -14.10
N GLU A 31 7.52 5.07 -13.67
CA GLU A 31 6.98 3.96 -14.45
C GLU A 31 5.66 3.45 -13.86
N PRO A 32 4.75 2.91 -14.69
CA PRO A 32 3.49 2.33 -14.24
C PRO A 32 3.62 1.28 -13.12
N VAL A 33 4.60 0.39 -13.23
CA VAL A 33 4.86 -0.67 -12.23
C VAL A 33 5.35 -0.10 -10.90
N GLU A 34 6.01 1.07 -10.91
CA GLU A 34 6.50 1.74 -9.70
C GLU A 34 5.37 2.42 -8.94
N LEU A 35 4.47 3.10 -9.67
CA LEU A 35 3.23 3.62 -9.09
C LEU A 35 2.47 2.49 -8.40
N ARG A 36 2.35 1.34 -9.06
CA ARG A 36 1.71 0.15 -8.48
C ARG A 36 2.43 -0.37 -7.23
N ALA A 37 3.76 -0.42 -7.25
CA ALA A 37 4.58 -0.89 -6.15
C ALA A 37 4.54 0.03 -4.92
N VAL A 38 4.31 1.33 -5.09
CA VAL A 38 4.38 2.33 -4.01
C VAL A 38 3.00 2.85 -3.59
N PHE A 39 2.12 3.19 -4.53
CA PHE A 39 0.81 3.77 -4.22
C PHE A 39 -0.14 2.75 -3.59
N LEU A 40 -0.22 1.53 -4.10
CA LEU A 40 -1.16 0.53 -3.56
C LEU A 40 -0.87 0.19 -2.09
N PRO A 41 0.39 -0.01 -1.65
CA PRO A 41 0.68 -0.15 -0.24
C PRO A 41 0.37 1.11 0.60
N LEU A 42 0.70 2.31 0.11
CA LEU A 42 0.56 3.56 0.89
C LEU A 42 -0.86 4.08 1.00
N TYR A 43 -1.71 3.84 -0.01
CA TYR A 43 -3.08 4.36 -0.07
C TYR A 43 -4.18 3.30 0.04
N ALA A 44 -3.85 2.02 -0.14
CA ALA A 44 -4.84 0.94 -0.08
C ALA A 44 -4.42 -0.23 0.83
N GLY A 45 -3.23 -0.19 1.43
CA GLY A 45 -2.77 -1.22 2.36
C GLY A 45 -2.63 -2.60 1.71
N VAL A 46 -2.25 -2.61 0.42
CA VAL A 46 -2.05 -3.83 -0.37
C VAL A 46 -0.62 -4.32 -0.18
N ALA A 47 -0.44 -5.51 0.36
CA ALA A 47 0.89 -6.12 0.49
C ALA A 47 1.42 -6.62 -0.87
N LEU A 48 2.73 -6.85 -0.95
CA LEU A 48 3.43 -7.28 -2.17
C LEU A 48 2.70 -8.42 -2.92
N TYR A 49 2.39 -9.51 -2.22
CA TYR A 49 1.75 -10.69 -2.82
C TYR A 49 0.23 -10.54 -2.99
N GLU A 50 -0.41 -9.63 -2.25
CA GLU A 50 -1.83 -9.30 -2.43
C GLU A 50 -2.05 -8.51 -3.74
N ASN A 51 -1.00 -7.83 -4.20
CA ASN A 51 -1.00 -6.95 -5.36
C ASN A 51 -1.36 -7.69 -6.66
N GLN A 52 -0.97 -8.95 -6.82
CA GLN A 52 -1.35 -9.78 -7.98
C GLN A 52 -2.86 -10.04 -8.06
N SER A 53 -3.54 -10.00 -6.92
CA SER A 53 -4.98 -10.28 -6.85
C SER A 53 -5.84 -9.05 -7.11
N VAL A 54 -5.23 -7.86 -7.17
CA VAL A 54 -5.92 -6.61 -7.52
C VAL A 54 -6.43 -6.65 -8.96
N ASP A 55 -5.72 -7.32 -9.88
CA ASP A 55 -6.13 -7.39 -11.30
C ASP A 55 -7.32 -8.33 -11.52
N SER A 56 -7.35 -9.44 -10.79
CA SER A 56 -8.38 -10.48 -10.95
C SER A 56 -9.67 -10.18 -10.19
N LEU A 57 -9.60 -9.42 -9.10
CA LEU A 57 -10.76 -9.05 -8.27
C LEU A 57 -11.19 -7.59 -8.45
N GLY A 58 -10.30 -6.76 -9.00
CA GLY A 58 -10.64 -5.57 -9.75
C GLY A 58 -10.78 -4.29 -8.94
N TRP A 59 -10.75 -3.19 -9.72
CA TRP A 59 -11.03 -1.83 -9.29
C TRP A 59 -12.40 -1.39 -9.79
N HIS A 60 -13.34 -1.14 -8.87
CA HIS A 60 -14.73 -0.83 -9.22
C HIS A 60 -15.32 0.25 -8.31
N ARG A 61 -15.89 1.30 -8.93
CA ARG A 61 -16.72 2.32 -8.26
C ARG A 61 -16.10 2.89 -6.96
N GLY A 62 -14.83 3.28 -7.00
CA GLY A 62 -14.16 3.85 -5.82
C GLY A 62 -13.65 2.81 -4.82
N ARG A 63 -13.44 1.56 -5.25
CA ARG A 63 -13.01 0.44 -4.42
C ARG A 63 -12.00 -0.43 -5.15
N ILE A 64 -11.10 -1.04 -4.39
CA ILE A 64 -10.22 -2.11 -4.87
C ILE A 64 -10.57 -3.37 -4.10
N SER A 65 -10.79 -4.46 -4.84
CA SER A 65 -10.98 -5.78 -4.28
C SER A 65 -9.76 -6.65 -4.58
N PHE A 66 -9.31 -7.40 -3.60
CA PHE A 66 -8.17 -8.32 -3.75
C PHE A 66 -8.23 -9.45 -2.72
N GLN A 67 -7.49 -10.51 -2.98
CA GLN A 67 -7.38 -11.63 -2.06
C GLN A 67 -6.29 -11.29 -1.04
N GLY A 68 -6.71 -10.98 0.18
CA GLY A 68 -5.80 -10.78 1.29
C GLY A 68 -5.41 -12.10 1.96
N HIS A 69 -4.43 -12.03 2.85
CA HIS A 69 -3.93 -13.21 3.58
C HIS A 69 -5.03 -13.94 4.39
N TYR A 70 -6.02 -13.20 4.90
CA TYR A 70 -7.11 -13.76 5.72
C TYR A 70 -8.47 -13.83 5.00
N GLY A 71 -8.51 -13.62 3.69
CA GLY A 71 -9.74 -13.62 2.89
C GLY A 71 -9.81 -12.46 1.91
N ARG A 72 -10.88 -12.43 1.12
CA ARG A 72 -11.16 -11.30 0.22
C ARG A 72 -11.29 -10.01 1.02
N ARG A 73 -10.60 -8.95 0.57
CA ARG A 73 -10.65 -7.60 1.12
C ARG A 73 -11.19 -6.65 0.07
N GLU A 74 -12.00 -5.71 0.52
CA GLU A 74 -12.44 -4.57 -0.27
C GLU A 74 -12.10 -3.30 0.50
N VAL A 75 -11.34 -2.42 -0.12
CA VAL A 75 -10.92 -1.15 0.46
C VAL A 75 -11.39 0.01 -0.42
N PRO A 76 -11.78 1.15 0.17
CA PRO A 76 -12.03 2.36 -0.59
C PRO A 76 -10.74 2.85 -1.22
N THR A 77 -10.87 3.50 -2.37
CA THR A 77 -9.76 4.16 -3.04
C THR A 77 -9.60 5.59 -2.56
N HIS A 78 -8.37 6.00 -2.33
CA HIS A 78 -8.02 7.40 -2.11
C HIS A 78 -8.06 8.18 -3.44
N ILE A 79 -8.31 9.49 -3.40
CA ILE A 79 -8.35 10.33 -4.61
C ILE A 79 -7.01 10.35 -5.37
N ALA A 80 -5.88 10.37 -4.65
CA ALA A 80 -4.56 10.31 -5.27
C ALA A 80 -4.31 8.95 -5.95
N LEU A 81 -4.89 7.87 -5.41
CA LEU A 81 -4.81 6.55 -6.01
C LEU A 81 -5.69 6.49 -7.27
N GLU A 82 -6.92 7.01 -7.21
CA GLU A 82 -7.83 7.11 -8.37
C GLU A 82 -7.25 7.92 -9.54
N ALA A 83 -6.51 8.99 -9.24
CA ALA A 83 -5.86 9.80 -10.28
C ALA A 83 -4.89 8.97 -11.14
N GLU A 84 -4.20 8.00 -10.53
CA GLU A 84 -3.23 7.14 -11.19
C GLU A 84 -3.80 5.80 -11.68
N ARG A 85 -5.13 5.60 -11.59
CA ARG A 85 -5.77 4.31 -11.86
C ARG A 85 -5.41 3.72 -13.22
N GLY A 86 -5.49 4.53 -14.28
CA GLY A 86 -5.22 4.05 -15.64
C GLY A 86 -3.80 3.52 -15.79
N THR A 87 -2.84 4.24 -15.21
CA THR A 87 -1.41 3.90 -15.22
C THR A 87 -1.12 2.66 -14.36
N ILE A 88 -1.69 2.58 -13.16
CA ILE A 88 -1.51 1.42 -12.26
C ILE A 88 -2.05 0.12 -12.88
N LEU A 89 -3.19 0.19 -13.57
CA LEU A 89 -3.84 -0.96 -14.18
C LEU A 89 -3.23 -1.38 -15.54
N SER A 90 -2.41 -0.54 -16.17
CA SER A 90 -1.75 -0.90 -17.43
C SER A 90 -0.51 -1.78 -17.24
N ALA A 91 -0.07 -1.99 -15.99
CA ALA A 91 1.11 -2.77 -15.66
C ALA A 91 0.73 -4.17 -15.14
N GLU A 92 0.92 -5.19 -15.97
CA GLU A 92 1.06 -6.56 -15.46
C GLU A 92 2.33 -6.63 -14.60
N SER A 93 2.25 -7.26 -13.44
CA SER A 93 3.39 -7.27 -12.53
C SER A 93 3.42 -8.47 -11.61
N SER A 94 4.52 -9.22 -11.70
CA SER A 94 4.89 -10.24 -10.73
C SER A 94 5.45 -9.59 -9.45
N PRO A 95 5.50 -10.31 -8.31
CA PRO A 95 6.15 -9.82 -7.09
C PRO A 95 7.61 -9.43 -7.33
N GLU A 96 8.30 -10.13 -8.22
CA GLU A 96 9.67 -9.84 -8.63
C GLU A 96 9.76 -8.48 -9.35
N ASP A 97 8.84 -8.19 -10.26
CA ASP A 97 8.78 -6.90 -10.96
C ASP A 97 8.49 -5.75 -9.98
N LEU A 98 7.55 -5.95 -9.06
CA LEU A 98 7.21 -4.98 -8.02
C LEU A 98 8.39 -4.70 -7.08
N LEU A 99 9.16 -5.74 -6.71
CA LEU A 99 10.37 -5.57 -5.92
C LEU A 99 11.45 -4.81 -6.70
N ALA A 100 11.66 -5.13 -7.98
CA ALA A 100 12.63 -4.43 -8.82
C ALA A 100 12.25 -2.95 -9.00
N ALA A 101 10.97 -2.67 -9.22
CA ALA A 101 10.40 -1.34 -9.32
C ALA A 101 10.59 -0.54 -8.01
N ALA A 102 10.26 -1.12 -6.85
CA ALA A 102 10.48 -0.49 -5.56
C ALA A 102 11.96 -0.13 -5.33
N ARG A 103 12.90 -1.01 -5.73
CA ARG A 103 14.34 -0.71 -5.67
C ARG A 103 14.77 0.40 -6.61
N ALA A 104 14.13 0.54 -7.77
CA ALA A 104 14.40 1.65 -8.69
C ALA A 104 13.93 3.00 -8.12
N VAL A 105 12.77 3.02 -7.45
CA VAL A 105 12.27 4.21 -6.73
C VAL A 105 13.19 4.56 -5.57
N GLU A 106 13.57 3.58 -4.73
CA GLU A 106 14.50 3.79 -3.60
C GLU A 106 15.80 4.47 -4.06
N ARG A 107 16.41 4.00 -5.15
CA ARG A 107 17.65 4.59 -5.69
C ARG A 107 17.47 6.02 -6.16
N ARG A 108 16.31 6.36 -6.75
CA ARG A 108 16.04 7.70 -7.27
C ARG A 108 15.66 8.69 -6.18
N ALA A 109 14.85 8.24 -5.22
CA ALA A 109 14.44 9.06 -4.08
C ALA A 109 15.56 9.22 -3.03
N GLY A 110 16.53 8.29 -3.00
CA GLY A 110 17.54 8.24 -1.93
C GLY A 110 16.97 7.84 -0.58
N ILE A 111 15.82 7.16 -0.55
CA ILE A 111 15.08 6.79 0.66
C ILE A 111 14.93 5.28 0.70
N ALA A 112 15.54 4.65 1.69
CA ALA A 112 15.45 3.21 1.90
C ALA A 112 14.07 2.82 2.45
N PHE A 113 13.41 1.83 1.82
CA PHE A 113 12.14 1.28 2.29
C PHE A 113 11.95 -0.18 1.86
N THR A 114 10.96 -0.81 2.49
CA THR A 114 10.41 -2.11 2.08
C THR A 114 8.89 -2.01 1.91
N PHE A 115 8.24 -3.00 1.31
CA PHE A 115 6.77 -3.05 1.29
C PHE A 115 6.16 -2.99 2.70
N HIS A 116 6.79 -3.65 3.69
CA HIS A 116 6.38 -3.58 5.08
C HIS A 116 6.48 -2.16 5.65
N THR A 117 7.54 -1.42 5.29
CA THR A 117 7.70 0.00 5.64
C THR A 117 6.54 0.84 5.12
N LEU A 118 6.09 0.61 3.88
CA LEU A 118 4.95 1.35 3.30
C LEU A 118 3.65 1.05 4.05
N LEU A 119 3.36 -0.22 4.34
CA LEU A 119 2.17 -0.62 5.10
C LEU A 119 2.18 -0.06 6.52
N THR A 120 3.34 -0.10 7.18
CA THR A 120 3.53 0.46 8.52
C THR A 120 3.37 1.98 8.50
N THR A 121 3.86 2.65 7.45
CA THR A 121 3.69 4.10 7.23
C THR A 121 2.21 4.46 7.14
N MET A 122 1.45 3.79 6.27
CA MET A 122 0.00 3.98 6.17
C MET A 122 -0.68 3.79 7.55
N SER A 123 -0.38 2.69 8.25
CA SER A 123 -0.96 2.40 9.56
C SER A 123 -0.71 3.50 10.59
N ARG A 124 0.51 4.05 10.63
CA ARG A 124 0.93 5.08 11.58
C ARG A 124 0.40 6.46 11.23
N HIS A 125 0.26 6.78 9.95
CA HIS A 125 -0.35 8.05 9.55
C HIS A 125 -1.85 8.06 9.83
N LEU A 126 -2.55 6.95 9.60
CA LEU A 126 -3.94 6.81 10.03
C LEU A 126 -4.07 6.91 11.55
N GLU A 127 -3.12 6.37 12.32
CA GLU A 127 -3.09 6.52 13.78
C GLU A 127 -2.99 7.97 14.22
N ALA A 128 -2.04 8.70 13.62
CA ALA A 128 -1.81 10.11 13.91
C ALA A 128 -3.03 10.96 13.54
N ALA A 129 -3.79 10.55 12.52
CA ALA A 129 -5.06 11.16 12.14
C ALA A 129 -6.26 10.76 13.03
N GLY A 130 -6.03 9.97 14.09
CA GLY A 130 -7.06 9.57 15.05
C GLY A 130 -7.91 8.37 14.61
N VAL A 131 -7.50 7.62 13.58
CA VAL A 131 -8.25 6.47 13.09
C VAL A 131 -8.16 5.30 14.09
N PRO A 132 -9.31 4.76 14.56
CA PRO A 132 -9.33 3.68 15.53
C PRO A 132 -8.59 2.43 15.04
N GLY A 133 -7.93 1.72 15.98
CA GLY A 133 -7.20 0.47 15.71
C GLY A 133 -8.01 -0.57 14.90
N PRO A 134 -9.28 -0.84 15.20
CA PRO A 134 -10.12 -1.76 14.42
C PRO A 134 -10.30 -1.34 12.95
N VAL A 135 -10.44 -0.03 12.68
CA VAL A 135 -10.59 0.50 11.31
C VAL A 135 -9.28 0.36 10.54
N ARG A 136 -8.14 0.68 11.17
CA ARG A 136 -6.81 0.45 10.59
C ARG A 136 -6.56 -1.03 10.31
N ALA A 137 -6.97 -1.90 11.23
CA ALA A 137 -6.90 -3.35 11.08
C ALA A 137 -7.70 -3.83 9.86
N CYS A 138 -8.94 -3.36 9.68
CA CYS A 138 -9.75 -3.64 8.49
C CYS A 138 -9.07 -3.17 7.19
N LEU A 139 -8.51 -1.96 7.18
CA LEU A 139 -7.82 -1.42 6.00
C LEU A 139 -6.54 -2.17 5.65
N LEU A 140 -5.83 -2.73 6.61
CA LEU A 140 -4.56 -3.46 6.42
C LEU A 140 -4.73 -4.99 6.37
N GLY A 141 -5.95 -5.49 6.60
CA GLY A 141 -6.21 -6.93 6.62
C GLY A 141 -5.51 -7.68 7.74
N SER A 142 -5.40 -7.10 8.93
CA SER A 142 -4.77 -7.80 10.08
C SER A 142 -5.70 -8.89 10.66
N PRO A 143 -5.20 -9.86 11.46
CA PRO A 143 -6.04 -10.89 12.08
C PRO A 143 -7.23 -10.32 12.86
N SER A 144 -7.01 -9.21 13.55
CA SER A 144 -8.02 -8.48 14.34
C SER A 144 -9.14 -7.88 13.49
N ALA A 145 -8.95 -7.69 12.18
CA ALA A 145 -9.97 -7.18 11.27
C ALA A 145 -11.21 -8.07 11.21
N ARG A 146 -11.02 -9.40 11.33
CA ARG A 146 -12.12 -10.38 11.28
C ARG A 146 -13.19 -10.15 12.34
N ALA A 147 -12.78 -9.63 13.50
CA ALA A 147 -13.68 -9.34 14.61
C ALA A 147 -14.29 -7.92 14.53
N ALA A 148 -13.67 -7.01 13.77
CA ALA A 148 -13.96 -5.58 13.84
C ALA A 148 -15.15 -5.11 12.97
N HIS A 149 -15.56 -5.89 11.96
CA HIS A 149 -16.55 -5.54 10.93
C HIS A 149 -16.71 -4.03 10.67
N CYS A 150 -15.87 -3.48 9.80
CA CYS A 150 -15.85 -2.04 9.52
C CYS A 150 -16.74 -1.70 8.30
N PRO A 151 -17.80 -0.89 8.45
CA PRO A 151 -18.62 -0.46 7.32
C PRO A 151 -17.83 0.37 6.31
N PHE A 152 -18.19 0.24 5.03
CA PHE A 152 -17.48 0.92 3.94
C PHE A 152 -17.35 2.46 4.11
N PRO A 153 -18.39 3.21 4.55
CA PRO A 153 -18.24 4.66 4.79
C PRO A 153 -17.20 5.01 5.86
N VAL A 154 -17.03 4.16 6.88
CA VAL A 154 -16.01 4.35 7.92
C VAL A 154 -14.62 4.15 7.34
N LEU A 155 -14.44 3.13 6.50
CA LEU A 155 -13.18 2.89 5.80
C LEU A 155 -12.85 4.04 4.85
N ARG A 156 -13.85 4.60 4.14
CA ARG A 156 -13.68 5.71 3.21
C ARG A 156 -13.18 6.96 3.93
N ASN A 157 -13.88 7.35 5.00
CA ASN A 157 -13.48 8.50 5.81
C ASN A 157 -12.06 8.35 6.35
N ALA A 158 -11.64 7.14 6.73
CA ALA A 158 -10.28 6.89 7.19
C ALA A 158 -9.24 7.04 6.06
N ILE A 159 -9.49 6.48 4.88
CA ILE A 159 -8.58 6.59 3.73
C ILE A 159 -8.42 8.03 3.26
N ASP A 160 -9.49 8.83 3.27
CA ASP A 160 -9.47 10.24 2.86
C ASP A 160 -8.64 11.14 3.81
N LEU A 161 -8.23 10.63 4.98
CA LEU A 161 -7.30 11.33 5.89
C LEU A 161 -5.82 11.16 5.50
N LEU A 162 -5.50 10.25 4.57
CA LEU A 162 -4.13 10.06 4.09
C LEU A 162 -3.72 11.21 3.20
N SER A 163 -2.70 11.96 3.62
CA SER A 163 -2.10 13.02 2.82
C SER A 163 -0.59 12.92 2.94
N TYR A 164 0.10 12.62 1.85
CA TYR A 164 1.56 12.68 1.75
C TYR A 164 1.94 13.96 0.98
N ARG A 165 3.03 14.63 1.37
CA ARG A 165 3.37 15.99 0.91
C ARG A 165 4.28 16.00 -0.31
#